data_AF-A0A4Y9IQN1-F1
#
_entry.id   AF-A0A4Y9IQN1-F1
#
_cell.length_a   1.000
_cell.length_b   1.000
_cell.length_c   1.000
_cell.angle_alpha   90.00
_cell.angle_beta   90.00
_cell.angle_gamma   90.00
#
_symmetry.space_group_name_H-M   'P 1'
#
loop_
_entity.id
_entity.type
_entity.pdbx_description
1 polymer ?
#
loop_
_entity_poly.entity_id
_entity_poly.type
_entity_poly.pdbx_seq_one_letter_code
_entity_poly.pdbx_strand_id
1 'polypeptide(L)'
;MELEKFKSDVVPLRNKLQNVAKNMLANEVDAEDAVQETFLRLWNQRSQLGNHPNVGGFAMQTLKNICIDKLRAERHNISLDGISIAGNSITPYTFTEQQDSVLIIRNIIDSLPETQRHIITLRDVDGYELGEIAAIIGSEESTVRVNLSRARKAVRDKFLSMNNVMRK
;
A
#
# COMPACT_ATOMS: atom_id res chain seq x y z
N MET A 1 4.03 22.94 10.09
CA MET A 1 3.77 21.87 11.07
C MET A 1 4.97 21.77 11.99
N GLU A 2 4.74 21.78 13.29
CA GLU A 2 5.77 21.63 14.32
C GLU A 2 6.37 20.21 14.33
N LEU A 3 7.58 20.06 14.87
CA LEU A 3 8.30 18.77 14.93
C LEU A 3 7.49 17.69 15.67
N GLU A 4 6.89 18.02 16.81
CA GLU A 4 6.13 17.06 17.61
C GLU A 4 4.87 16.58 16.89
N LYS A 5 4.18 17.49 16.17
CA LYS A 5 3.05 17.12 15.32
C LYS A 5 3.49 16.25 14.13
N PHE A 6 4.64 16.56 13.52
CA PHE A 6 5.20 15.70 12.47
C PHE A 6 5.50 14.29 12.98
N LYS A 7 6.14 14.17 14.16
CA LYS A 7 6.43 12.87 14.78
C LYS A 7 5.15 12.09 15.06
N SER A 8 4.10 12.75 15.55
CA SER A 8 2.81 12.09 15.81
C SER A 8 2.10 11.64 14.53
N ASP A 9 2.06 12.49 13.50
CA ASP A 9 1.19 12.27 12.34
C ASP A 9 1.88 11.50 11.21
N VAL A 10 3.21 11.60 11.09
CA VAL A 10 3.96 11.08 9.94
C VAL A 10 4.80 9.85 10.28
N VAL A 11 5.50 9.83 11.41
CA VAL A 11 6.40 8.70 11.78
C VAL A 11 5.66 7.37 11.89
N PRO A 12 4.44 7.27 12.46
CA PRO A 12 3.69 6.02 12.50
C PRO A 12 3.35 5.44 11.12
N LEU A 13 3.41 6.25 10.05
CA LEU A 13 3.15 5.78 8.69
C LEU A 13 4.28 4.91 8.14
N ARG A 14 5.47 4.90 8.77
CA ARG A 14 6.68 4.22 8.24
C ARG A 14 6.42 2.78 7.82
N ASN A 15 5.83 1.96 8.69
CA ASN A 15 5.61 0.54 8.39
C ASN A 15 4.65 0.35 7.20
N LYS A 16 3.62 1.20 7.11
CA LYS A 16 2.69 1.16 5.99
C LYS A 16 3.36 1.56 4.68
N LEU A 17 4.16 2.63 4.71
CA LEU A 17 4.94 3.09 3.56
C LEU A 17 5.95 2.02 3.11
N GLN A 18 6.64 1.37 4.06
CA GLN A 18 7.61 0.32 3.77
C GLN A 18 6.95 -0.90 3.12
N ASN A 19 5.78 -1.34 3.60
CA ASN A 19 5.05 -2.44 2.98
C ASN A 19 4.63 -2.11 1.54
N VAL A 20 4.10 -0.91 1.30
CA VAL A 20 3.73 -0.47 -0.04
C VAL A 20 4.96 -0.37 -0.96
N ALA A 21 6.06 0.21 -0.48
CA ALA A 21 7.30 0.30 -1.25
C ALA A 21 7.83 -1.09 -1.64
N LYS A 22 7.83 -2.05 -0.70
CA LYS A 22 8.22 -3.45 -0.95
C LYS A 22 7.30 -4.18 -1.92
N ASN A 23 6.02 -3.81 -1.99
CA ASN A 23 5.10 -4.37 -2.98
C ASN A 23 5.29 -3.76 -4.38
N MET A 24 5.73 -2.50 -4.46
CA MET A 24 5.93 -1.80 -5.73
C MET A 24 7.32 -2.02 -6.35
N LEU A 25 8.35 -2.15 -5.51
CA LEU A 25 9.76 -2.25 -5.91
C LEU A 25 10.28 -3.64 -5.62
N ALA A 26 11.00 -4.24 -6.58
CA ALA A 26 11.53 -5.59 -6.44
C ALA A 26 12.73 -5.68 -5.45
N ASN A 27 13.43 -4.57 -5.23
CA ASN A 27 14.61 -4.49 -4.38
C ASN A 27 14.27 -3.86 -3.01
N GLU A 28 14.63 -4.55 -1.92
CA GLU A 28 14.42 -4.05 -0.55
C GLU A 28 15.18 -2.76 -0.25
N VAL A 29 16.37 -2.58 -0.83
CA VAL A 29 17.18 -1.37 -0.66
C VAL A 29 16.46 -0.18 -1.31
N ASP A 30 15.97 -0.35 -2.54
CA ASP A 30 15.21 0.70 -3.22
C ASP A 30 13.90 1.04 -2.52
N ALA A 31 13.24 0.04 -1.92
CA ALA A 31 12.05 0.25 -1.12
C ALA A 31 12.34 1.09 0.14
N GLU A 32 13.42 0.79 0.86
CA GLU A 32 13.82 1.57 2.04
C GLU A 32 14.24 3.00 1.66
N ASP A 33 15.00 3.16 0.58
CA ASP A 33 15.40 4.47 0.05
C ASP A 33 14.19 5.31 -0.34
N ALA A 34 13.20 4.73 -1.01
CA ALA A 34 11.96 5.42 -1.38
C ALA A 34 11.19 5.91 -0.14
N VAL A 35 11.16 5.11 0.93
CA VAL A 35 10.55 5.52 2.21
C VAL A 35 11.33 6.67 2.83
N GLN A 36 12.65 6.58 2.91
CA GLN A 36 13.49 7.65 3.47
C GLN A 36 13.31 8.96 2.70
N GLU A 37 13.34 8.90 1.37
CA GLU A 37 13.10 10.06 0.52
C GLU A 37 11.70 10.65 0.74
N THR A 38 10.69 9.80 0.92
CA THR A 38 9.33 10.25 1.28
C THR A 38 9.35 11.06 2.57
N PHE A 39 9.97 10.57 3.64
CA PHE A 39 10.07 11.30 4.90
C PHE A 39 10.79 12.64 4.75
N LEU A 40 11.87 12.70 3.96
CA LEU A 40 12.60 13.93 3.68
C LEU A 40 11.73 14.95 2.92
N ARG A 41 10.99 14.52 1.89
CA ARG A 41 10.08 15.39 1.15
C ARG A 41 8.95 15.93 2.04
N LEU A 42 8.36 15.07 2.86
CA LEU A 42 7.32 15.47 3.83
C LEU A 42 7.87 16.48 4.85
N TRP A 43 9.09 16.27 5.35
CA TRP A 43 9.74 17.17 6.28
C TRP A 43 10.02 18.54 5.65
N ASN A 44 10.50 18.55 4.41
CA ASN A 44 10.76 19.79 3.67
C ASN A 44 9.47 20.58 3.39
N GLN A 45 8.34 19.88 3.20
CA GLN A 45 7.02 20.48 2.97
C GLN A 45 6.18 20.64 4.25
N ARG A 46 6.75 20.41 5.43
CA ARG A 46 6.01 20.36 6.71
C ARG A 46 5.19 21.62 6.99
N SER A 47 5.61 22.78 6.52
CA SER A 47 4.87 24.04 6.69
C SER A 47 3.49 23.96 6.02
N GLN A 48 3.42 23.42 4.81
CA GLN A 48 2.18 23.22 4.04
C GLN A 48 1.40 21.99 4.55
N LEU A 49 2.11 20.94 4.94
CA LEU A 49 1.54 19.69 5.43
C LEU A 49 0.66 19.86 6.67
N GLY A 50 0.97 20.85 7.52
CA GLY A 50 0.23 21.12 8.75
C GLY A 50 -1.25 21.48 8.56
N ASN A 51 -1.61 21.96 7.36
CA ASN A 51 -2.96 22.33 6.96
C ASN A 51 -3.59 21.30 6.00
N HIS A 52 -2.89 20.22 5.68
CA HIS A 52 -3.38 19.24 4.70
C HIS A 52 -4.50 18.39 5.33
N PRO A 53 -5.66 18.22 4.67
CA PRO A 53 -6.80 17.51 5.23
C PRO A 53 -6.54 16.00 5.45
N ASN A 54 -5.54 15.44 4.76
CA ASN A 54 -5.16 14.04 4.89
C ASN A 54 -3.65 13.85 4.71
N VAL A 55 -2.88 13.98 5.80
CA VAL A 55 -1.42 13.84 5.79
C VAL A 55 -1.00 12.44 5.32
N GLY A 56 -1.70 11.40 5.76
CA GLY A 56 -1.40 10.02 5.36
C GLY A 56 -1.63 9.74 3.87
N GLY A 57 -2.67 10.33 3.29
CA GLY A 57 -2.90 10.27 1.84
C GLY A 57 -1.80 10.95 1.06
N PHE A 58 -1.37 12.14 1.50
CA PHE A 58 -0.26 12.86 0.88
C PHE A 58 1.07 12.10 0.97
N ALA A 59 1.36 11.49 2.12
CA ALA A 59 2.53 10.64 2.29
C ALA A 59 2.52 9.43 1.34
N MET A 60 1.36 8.77 1.20
CA MET A 60 1.20 7.65 0.29
C MET A 60 1.41 8.07 -1.17
N GLN A 61 0.83 9.21 -1.57
CA GLN A 61 1.00 9.72 -2.92
C GLN A 61 2.46 10.09 -3.22
N THR A 62 3.14 10.71 -2.25
CA THR A 62 4.55 11.06 -2.36
C THR A 62 5.41 9.82 -2.57
N LEU A 63 5.19 8.77 -1.77
CA LEU A 63 5.90 7.50 -1.91
C LEU A 63 5.70 6.87 -3.29
N LYS A 64 4.45 6.78 -3.76
CA LYS A 64 4.16 6.19 -5.07
C LYS A 64 4.85 6.92 -6.20
N ASN A 65 4.82 8.25 -6.19
CA ASN A 65 5.49 9.04 -7.22
C ASN A 65 6.98 8.67 -7.26
N ILE A 66 7.64 8.56 -6.11
CA ILE A 66 9.05 8.12 -6.00
C ILE A 66 9.23 6.70 -6.55
N CYS A 67 8.39 5.74 -6.15
CA CYS A 67 8.48 4.36 -6.64
C CYS A 67 8.26 4.27 -8.16
N ILE A 68 7.28 4.99 -8.70
CA ILE A 68 7.00 5.04 -10.14
C ILE A 68 8.17 5.66 -10.90
N ASP A 69 8.76 6.74 -10.38
CA ASP A 69 9.91 7.39 -11.00
C ASP A 69 11.13 6.45 -11.02
N LYS A 70 11.37 5.70 -9.94
CA LYS A 70 12.40 4.64 -9.89
C LYS A 70 12.15 3.54 -10.94
N LEU A 71 10.94 3.00 -11.01
CA LEU A 71 10.56 1.97 -11.99
C LEU A 71 10.70 2.46 -13.44
N ARG A 72 10.40 3.74 -13.70
CA ARG A 72 10.61 4.36 -15.02
C ARG A 72 12.09 4.48 -15.35
N ALA A 73 12.93 4.91 -14.40
CA ALA A 73 14.38 5.01 -14.59
C ALA A 73 15.02 3.64 -14.85
N GLU A 74 14.63 2.60 -14.11
CA GLU A 74 15.08 1.23 -14.34
C GLU A 74 14.71 0.73 -15.74
N ARG A 75 13.47 0.95 -16.19
CA ARG A 75 13.04 0.59 -17.56
C ARG A 75 13.87 1.29 -18.63
N HIS A 76 14.22 2.56 -18.42
CA HIS A 76 15.09 3.29 -19.33
C HIS A 76 16.53 2.73 -19.36
N ASN A 77 17.05 2.28 -18.21
CA ASN A 77 18.38 1.66 -18.13
C ASN A 77 18.41 0.25 -18.75
N ILE A 78 17.37 -0.56 -18.54
CA ILE A 78 17.23 -1.90 -19.14
C ILE A 78 17.05 -1.82 -20.67
N SER A 79 16.52 -0.71 -21.20
CA SER A 79 16.44 -0.47 -22.64
C SER A 79 17.79 -0.21 -23.32
N LEU A 80 18.85 0.06 -22.55
CA LEU A 80 20.22 0.29 -23.07
C LEU A 80 21.10 -0.96 -22.98
N ASP A 81 20.89 -1.82 -21.98
CA ASP A 81 21.56 -3.11 -21.83
C ASP A 81 20.53 -4.23 -21.86
N GLY A 82 20.33 -4.81 -23.04
CA GLY A 82 19.40 -5.92 -23.21
C GLY A 82 19.82 -7.13 -22.39
N ILE A 83 19.04 -7.46 -21.35
CA ILE A 83 18.67 -8.80 -20.83
C ILE A 83 17.74 -8.59 -19.61
N SER A 84 16.56 -9.21 -19.62
CA SER A 84 15.66 -9.35 -18.46
C SER A 84 15.83 -10.74 -17.85
N ILE A 85 15.75 -10.89 -16.52
CA ILE A 85 14.88 -11.88 -15.82
C ILE A 85 14.50 -11.35 -14.42
N ALA A 86 13.21 -11.49 -14.10
CA ALA A 86 12.53 -11.17 -12.86
C ALA A 86 12.91 -12.06 -11.66
N GLY A 87 12.66 -11.57 -10.44
CA GLY A 87 12.72 -12.37 -9.22
C GLY A 87 11.80 -11.81 -8.14
N ASN A 88 10.53 -12.22 -8.18
CA ASN A 88 9.54 -11.93 -7.16
C ASN A 88 9.86 -12.77 -5.91
N SER A 89 10.51 -12.21 -4.90
CA SER A 89 10.79 -12.89 -3.63
C SER A 89 9.92 -12.33 -2.52
N ILE A 90 8.76 -12.96 -2.33
CA ILE A 90 7.97 -12.87 -1.09
C ILE A 90 8.81 -13.58 -0.01
N THR A 91 9.38 -12.82 0.92
CA THR A 91 10.06 -13.38 2.09
C THR A 91 9.07 -13.52 3.26
N PRO A 92 8.87 -14.74 3.81
CA PRO A 92 8.05 -14.94 5.00
C PRO A 92 8.93 -15.04 6.25
N TYR A 93 8.79 -14.14 7.24
CA TYR A 93 9.11 -14.47 8.65
C TYR A 93 8.63 -13.43 9.70
N THR A 94 7.98 -13.96 10.77
CA THR A 94 8.02 -13.62 12.23
C THR A 94 6.66 -13.44 12.98
N PHE A 95 6.22 -14.55 13.60
CA PHE A 95 5.75 -14.83 14.98
C PHE A 95 4.51 -14.18 15.64
N THR A 96 3.52 -15.07 15.88
CA THR A 96 2.47 -15.24 16.93
C THR A 96 1.40 -14.16 17.18
N GLU A 97 0.14 -14.63 17.24
CA GLU A 97 -1.16 -13.92 17.31
C GLU A 97 -1.48 -12.94 16.15
N GLN A 98 -0.56 -12.04 15.78
CA GLN A 98 -0.77 -11.15 14.64
C GLN A 98 -0.76 -11.92 13.31
N GLN A 99 0.06 -12.98 13.18
CA GLN A 99 0.09 -13.79 11.97
C GLN A 99 -1.24 -14.52 11.71
N ASP A 100 -1.91 -15.02 12.75
CA ASP A 100 -3.22 -15.67 12.58
C ASP A 100 -4.22 -14.67 12.01
N SER A 101 -4.25 -13.44 12.54
CA SER A 101 -5.15 -12.40 12.03
C SER A 101 -4.83 -12.00 10.59
N VAL A 102 -3.54 -11.89 10.22
CA VAL A 102 -3.11 -11.55 8.85
C VAL A 102 -3.42 -12.68 7.87
N LEU A 103 -3.17 -13.93 8.25
CA LEU A 103 -3.48 -15.11 7.44
C LEU A 103 -5.00 -15.25 7.26
N ILE A 104 -5.79 -15.05 8.32
CA ILE A 104 -7.25 -15.04 8.24
C ILE A 104 -7.73 -13.95 7.31
N ILE A 105 -7.21 -12.72 7.42
CA ILE A 105 -7.59 -11.62 6.53
C ILE A 105 -7.23 -11.95 5.08
N ARG A 106 -6.04 -12.50 4.81
CA ARG A 106 -5.66 -12.96 3.46
C ARG A 106 -6.64 -13.99 2.92
N ASN A 107 -6.93 -15.05 3.68
CA ASN A 107 -7.88 -16.08 3.27
C ASN A 107 -9.29 -15.51 3.00
N ILE A 108 -9.72 -14.54 3.81
CA ILE A 108 -10.99 -13.85 3.60
C ILE A 108 -10.96 -13.05 2.29
N ILE A 109 -9.89 -12.28 2.03
CA ILE A 109 -9.71 -11.52 0.79
C ILE A 109 -9.68 -12.47 -0.42
N ASP A 110 -8.99 -13.59 -0.33
CA ASP A 110 -8.89 -14.59 -1.38
C ASP A 110 -10.25 -15.22 -1.73
N SER A 111 -11.14 -15.32 -0.74
CA SER A 111 -12.52 -15.80 -0.89
C SER A 111 -13.52 -14.78 -1.45
N LEU A 112 -13.10 -13.54 -1.72
CA LEU A 112 -13.96 -12.52 -2.32
C LEU A 112 -14.13 -12.76 -3.84
N PRO A 113 -15.22 -12.24 -4.45
CA PRO A 113 -15.32 -12.16 -5.90
C PRO A 113 -14.09 -11.49 -6.52
N GLU A 114 -13.64 -11.96 -7.67
CA GLU A 114 -12.37 -11.56 -8.29
C GLU A 114 -12.19 -10.04 -8.38
N THR A 115 -13.21 -9.32 -8.87
CA THR A 115 -13.16 -7.86 -8.98
C THR A 115 -13.00 -7.18 -7.62
N GLN A 116 -13.68 -7.66 -6.59
CA GLN A 116 -13.58 -7.11 -5.23
C GLN A 116 -12.21 -7.41 -4.61
N ARG A 117 -11.70 -8.63 -4.81
CA ARG A 117 -10.35 -9.05 -4.40
C ARG A 117 -9.28 -8.19 -5.06
N HIS A 118 -9.32 -8.03 -6.38
CA HIS A 118 -8.36 -7.18 -7.10
C HIS A 118 -8.42 -5.73 -6.60
N ILE A 119 -9.61 -5.14 -6.47
CA ILE A 119 -9.76 -3.75 -6.03
C ILE A 119 -9.23 -3.54 -4.61
N ILE A 120 -9.57 -4.44 -3.67
CA ILE A 120 -9.12 -4.29 -2.28
C ILE A 120 -7.62 -4.54 -2.15
N THR A 121 -7.04 -5.47 -2.90
CA THR A 121 -5.59 -5.67 -2.93
C THR A 121 -4.89 -4.43 -3.47
N LEU A 122 -5.29 -3.95 -4.65
CA LEU A 122 -4.68 -2.75 -5.24
C LEU A 122 -4.80 -1.53 -4.31
N ARG A 123 -5.93 -1.38 -3.61
CA ARG A 123 -6.14 -0.23 -2.72
C ARG A 123 -5.47 -0.36 -1.36
N ASP A 124 -5.75 -1.45 -0.65
CA ASP A 124 -5.44 -1.58 0.78
C ASP A 124 -4.13 -2.32 1.03
N VAL A 125 -3.62 -3.08 0.05
CA VAL A 125 -2.32 -3.78 0.11
C VAL A 125 -1.26 -3.02 -0.69
N ASP A 126 -1.55 -2.70 -1.95
CA ASP A 126 -0.59 -2.07 -2.87
C ASP A 126 -0.66 -0.54 -2.83
N GLY A 127 -1.70 0.01 -2.19
CA GLY A 127 -1.83 1.43 -1.90
C GLY A 127 -2.37 2.31 -3.04
N TYR A 128 -2.67 1.78 -4.23
CA TYR A 128 -3.14 2.52 -5.42
C TYR A 128 -4.33 3.46 -5.13
N GLU A 129 -4.39 4.59 -5.82
CA GLU A 129 -5.48 5.56 -5.75
C GLU A 129 -6.68 5.07 -6.56
N LEU A 130 -7.89 5.52 -6.22
CA LEU A 130 -9.09 5.03 -6.90
C LEU A 130 -9.04 5.28 -8.42
N GLY A 131 -8.49 6.43 -8.85
CA GLY A 131 -8.28 6.74 -10.26
C GLY A 131 -7.26 5.84 -10.95
N GLU A 132 -6.16 5.49 -10.27
CA GLU A 132 -5.16 4.54 -10.78
C GLU A 132 -5.77 3.14 -10.92
N ILE A 133 -6.54 2.70 -9.92
CA ILE A 133 -7.24 1.41 -9.93
C ILE A 133 -8.29 1.37 -11.05
N ALA A 134 -9.03 2.47 -11.24
CA ALA A 134 -9.99 2.62 -12.32
C ALA A 134 -9.34 2.43 -13.70
N ALA A 135 -8.18 3.04 -13.91
CA ALA A 135 -7.39 2.88 -15.13
C ALA A 135 -6.88 1.42 -15.30
N ILE A 136 -6.41 0.78 -14.22
CA ILE A 136 -5.92 -0.62 -14.26
C ILE A 136 -7.04 -1.60 -14.60
N ILE A 137 -8.23 -1.43 -14.02
CA ILE A 137 -9.36 -2.36 -14.17
C ILE A 137 -10.18 -2.07 -15.44
N GLY A 138 -10.00 -0.88 -16.03
CA GLY A 138 -10.83 -0.44 -17.16
C GLY A 138 -12.28 -0.17 -16.72
N SER A 139 -12.47 0.51 -15.59
CA SER A 139 -13.78 0.83 -15.01
C SER A 139 -13.81 2.26 -14.49
N GLU A 140 -14.99 2.83 -14.25
CA GLU A 140 -15.09 4.16 -13.63
C GLU A 140 -14.66 4.15 -12.15
N GLU A 141 -14.09 5.27 -11.69
CA GLU A 141 -13.72 5.45 -10.28
C GLU A 141 -14.92 5.27 -9.33
N SER A 142 -16.11 5.69 -9.76
CA SER A 142 -17.39 5.49 -9.06
C SER A 142 -17.65 4.01 -8.77
N THR A 143 -17.42 3.16 -9.76
CA THR A 143 -17.60 1.69 -9.72
C THR A 143 -16.52 1.04 -8.84
N VAL A 144 -15.28 1.49 -8.94
CA VAL A 144 -14.18 1.05 -8.06
C VAL A 144 -14.52 1.35 -6.60
N ARG A 145 -15.01 2.57 -6.30
CA ARG A 145 -15.38 2.98 -4.94
C ARG A 145 -16.49 2.10 -4.35
N VAL A 146 -17.52 1.80 -5.13
CA VAL A 146 -18.63 0.91 -4.69
C VAL A 146 -18.12 -0.50 -4.43
N ASN A 147 -17.33 -1.07 -5.34
CA ASN A 147 -16.77 -2.41 -5.16
C ASN A 147 -15.81 -2.49 -3.96
N LEU A 148 -14.96 -1.48 -3.76
CA LEU A 148 -14.08 -1.39 -2.60
C LEU A 148 -14.87 -1.34 -1.28
N SER A 149 -15.95 -0.56 -1.24
CA SER A 149 -16.82 -0.48 -0.06
C SER A 149 -17.44 -1.85 0.25
N ARG A 150 -17.94 -2.55 -0.76
CA ARG A 150 -18.51 -3.91 -0.63
C ARG A 150 -17.44 -4.91 -0.17
N ALA A 151 -16.24 -4.86 -0.76
CA ALA A 151 -15.11 -5.71 -0.38
C ALA A 151 -14.75 -5.53 1.09
N ARG A 152 -14.55 -4.29 1.55
CA ARG A 152 -14.21 -3.98 2.95
C ARG A 152 -15.30 -4.42 3.92
N LYS A 153 -16.58 -4.24 3.56
CA LYS A 153 -17.70 -4.73 4.36
C LYS A 153 -17.67 -6.26 4.48
N ALA A 154 -17.50 -6.97 3.37
CA ALA A 154 -17.43 -8.42 3.36
C ALA A 154 -16.25 -8.95 4.20
N VAL A 155 -15.08 -8.31 4.11
CA VAL A 155 -13.91 -8.67 4.95
C VAL A 155 -14.23 -8.50 6.43
N ARG A 156 -14.77 -7.34 6.82
CA ARG A 156 -15.11 -7.06 8.22
C ARG A 156 -16.12 -8.06 8.77
N ASP A 157 -17.20 -8.30 8.03
CA ASP A 157 -18.30 -9.16 8.50
C ASP A 157 -17.83 -10.62 8.64
N LYS A 158 -17.03 -11.13 7.68
CA LYS A 158 -16.41 -12.46 7.77
C LYS A 158 -15.42 -12.56 8.92
N PHE A 159 -14.55 -11.57 9.10
CA PHE A 159 -13.57 -11.55 10.19
C PHE A 159 -14.24 -11.59 11.57
N LEU A 160 -15.28 -10.78 11.78
CA LEU A 160 -16.05 -10.77 13.03
C LEU A 160 -16.73 -12.12 13.30
N SER A 161 -17.28 -12.77 12.27
CA SER A 161 -17.91 -14.08 12.43
C SER A 161 -16.91 -15.15 12.87
N MET A 162 -15.72 -15.20 12.27
CA MET A 162 -14.66 -16.16 12.62
C MET A 162 -14.07 -15.90 14.01
N ASN A 163 -13.87 -14.63 14.37
CA ASN A 163 -13.34 -14.25 15.68
C ASN A 163 -14.32 -14.55 16.83
N ASN A 164 -15.62 -14.41 16.60
CA ASN A 164 -16.65 -14.77 17.58
C ASN A 164 -16.77 -16.29 17.79
N VAL A 165 -16.42 -17.10 16.78
CA VAL A 165 -16.40 -18.56 16.88
C VAL A 165 -15.17 -19.06 17.62
N MET A 166 -14.00 -18.43 17.45
CA MET A 166 -12.76 -18.82 18.14
C MET A 166 -12.70 -18.41 19.63
N ARG A 167 -13.57 -17.49 20.08
CA ARG A 167 -13.66 -17.04 21.49
C ARG A 167 -14.66 -17.82 22.34
N LYS A 168 -15.35 -18.81 21.77
CA LYS A 168 -16.23 -19.74 22.49
C LYS A 168 -15.54 -21.08 22.63
#